data_AF-A0A6C0KMP5-F1
#
_entry.id   AF-A0A6C0KMP5-F1
#
_cell.length_a   1.000
_cell.length_b   1.000
_cell.length_c   1.000
_cell.angle_alpha   90.00
_cell.angle_beta   90.00
_cell.angle_gamma   90.00
#
_symmetry.space_group_name_H-M   'P 1'
#
loop_
_entity.id
_entity.type
_entity.pdbx_description
1 polymer ?
#
loop_
_entity_poly.entity_id
_entity_poly.type
_entity_poly.pdbx_seq_one_letter_code
_entity_poly.pdbx_strand_id
1 'polypeptide(L)'
;MVEFKKTFGSRAEVFHGNAKKTTGGLMKKDLIKNKHGEIVSKKKHLTAKKEKRLEKHGYFAKKGKFGYVKKDGKRKTVKKTKKNKSSKKRKGKGKK
;
A
#
# COMPACT_ATOMS: atom_id res chain seq x y z
N MET A 1 -33.99 20.41 0.28
CA MET A 1 -32.55 20.62 0.59
C MET A 1 -32.30 19.92 1.92
N VAL A 2 -31.34 19.01 2.03
CA VAL A 2 -31.09 18.33 3.33
C VAL A 2 -30.40 19.33 4.25
N GLU A 3 -31.07 19.71 5.32
CA GLU A 3 -30.54 20.63 6.31
C GLU A 3 -29.58 19.90 7.24
N PHE A 4 -28.33 20.34 7.26
CA PHE A 4 -27.30 19.79 8.14
C PHE A 4 -27.08 20.78 9.29
N LYS A 5 -27.18 20.29 10.53
CA LYS A 5 -26.90 21.11 11.73
C LYS A 5 -25.50 21.73 11.71
N LYS A 6 -24.55 21.10 11.02
CA LYS A 6 -23.17 21.60 10.88
C LYS A 6 -22.53 21.23 9.55
N THR A 7 -21.60 22.06 9.11
CA THR A 7 -20.84 21.87 7.88
C THR A 7 -19.77 20.78 8.03
N PHE A 8 -19.06 20.78 9.16
CA PHE A 8 -18.02 19.81 9.48
C PHE A 8 -18.40 18.96 10.70
N GLY A 9 -18.09 17.67 10.65
CA GLY A 9 -18.33 16.75 11.76
C GLY A 9 -17.44 15.52 11.73
N SER A 10 -17.64 14.64 12.72
CA SER A 10 -17.01 13.33 12.76
C SER A 10 -17.57 12.42 11.66
N ARG A 11 -16.86 11.32 11.36
CA ARG A 11 -17.34 10.32 10.39
C ARG A 11 -18.72 9.76 10.78
N ALA A 12 -18.96 9.57 12.08
CA ALA A 12 -20.24 9.08 12.58
C ALA A 12 -21.37 10.08 12.32
N GLU A 13 -21.14 11.36 12.61
CA GLU A 13 -22.14 12.41 12.42
C GLU A 13 -22.50 12.61 10.95
N VAL A 14 -21.51 12.56 10.05
CA VAL A 14 -21.73 12.63 8.60
C VAL A 14 -22.51 11.42 8.11
N PHE A 15 -22.24 10.23 8.65
CA PHE A 15 -22.94 9.02 8.27
C PHE A 15 -24.41 9.03 8.72
N HIS A 16 -24.68 9.51 9.94
CA HIS A 16 -26.02 9.65 10.50
C HIS A 16 -26.79 10.84 9.89
N GLY A 17 -26.13 11.77 9.21
CA GLY A 17 -26.77 12.91 8.55
C GLY A 17 -26.82 14.20 9.38
N ASN A 18 -26.11 14.25 10.51
CA ASN A 18 -26.03 15.44 11.35
C ASN A 18 -25.06 16.49 10.78
N ALA A 19 -24.11 16.07 9.95
CA ALA A 19 -23.07 16.92 9.37
C ALA A 19 -22.94 16.70 7.86
N LYS A 20 -22.58 17.75 7.11
CA LYS A 20 -22.44 17.69 5.65
C LYS A 20 -21.19 16.91 5.21
N LYS A 21 -20.04 17.19 5.82
CA LYS A 21 -18.75 16.56 5.47
C LYS A 21 -17.83 16.44 6.69
N THR A 22 -16.80 15.60 6.59
CA THR A 22 -15.73 15.57 7.60
C THR A 22 -14.73 16.71 7.37
N THR A 23 -13.85 16.96 8.34
CA THR A 23 -12.71 17.89 8.19
C THR A 23 -11.85 17.56 6.97
N GLY A 24 -11.71 16.27 6.63
CA GLY A 24 -11.03 15.80 5.41
C GLY A 24 -11.90 15.76 4.15
N GLY A 25 -13.07 16.41 4.15
CA GLY A 25 -13.93 16.53 2.97
C GLY A 25 -14.73 15.28 2.59
N LEU A 26 -14.79 14.25 3.45
CA LEU A 26 -15.55 13.04 3.16
C LEU A 26 -17.04 13.28 3.37
N MET A 27 -17.86 12.95 2.38
CA MET A 27 -19.31 12.96 2.47
C MET A 27 -19.85 11.57 2.82
N LYS A 28 -21.15 11.48 3.15
CA LYS A 28 -21.82 10.20 3.47
C LYS A 28 -21.59 9.12 2.40
N LYS A 29 -21.60 9.48 1.11
CA LYS A 29 -21.33 8.56 -0.02
C LYS A 29 -19.92 7.94 -0.01
N ASP A 30 -18.97 8.61 0.64
CA ASP A 30 -17.56 8.20 0.71
C ASP A 30 -17.26 7.34 1.95
N LEU A 31 -18.26 7.14 2.81
CA LEU A 31 -18.16 6.40 4.07
C LEU A 31 -18.92 5.08 3.98
N ILE A 32 -18.43 4.06 4.68
CA ILE A 32 -19.05 2.74 4.79
C ILE A 32 -18.83 2.18 6.20
N LYS A 33 -19.82 1.45 6.72
CA LYS A 33 -19.70 0.70 7.98
C LYS A 33 -19.00 -0.63 7.70
N ASN A 34 -17.89 -0.91 8.37
CA ASN A 34 -17.21 -2.20 8.26
C ASN A 34 -17.94 -3.27 9.09
N LYS A 35 -17.49 -4.53 8.99
CA LYS A 35 -18.06 -5.64 9.76
C LYS A 35 -17.91 -5.50 11.29
N HIS A 36 -17.01 -4.63 11.75
CA HIS A 36 -16.76 -4.34 13.17
C HIS A 36 -17.60 -3.15 13.66
N GLY A 37 -18.44 -2.57 12.80
CA GLY A 37 -19.31 -1.45 13.13
C GLY A 37 -18.67 -0.07 12.99
N GLU A 38 -17.41 0.02 12.57
CA GLU A 38 -16.70 1.29 12.41
C GLU A 38 -17.01 1.93 11.06
N ILE A 39 -17.11 3.27 11.05
CA ILE A 39 -17.36 4.04 9.84
C ILE A 39 -16.04 4.47 9.23
N VAL A 40 -15.67 3.83 8.13
CA VAL A 40 -14.39 4.01 7.43
C VAL A 40 -14.60 4.60 6.04
N SER A 41 -13.53 5.13 5.43
CA SER A 41 -13.58 5.58 4.03
C SER A 41 -13.73 4.39 3.08
N LYS A 42 -14.71 4.47 2.18
CA LYS A 42 -14.97 3.48 1.12
C LYS A 42 -13.74 3.26 0.25
N LYS A 43 -13.04 4.34 -0.15
CA LYS A 43 -11.82 4.26 -0.96
C LYS A 43 -10.76 3.40 -0.27
N LYS A 44 -10.47 3.67 1.01
CA LYS A 44 -9.46 2.93 1.79
C LYS A 44 -9.83 1.46 1.99
N HIS A 45 -11.10 1.17 2.28
CA HIS A 45 -11.58 -0.20 2.42
C HIS A 45 -11.40 -1.01 1.13
N LEU A 46 -11.69 -0.41 -0.03
CA LEU A 46 -11.51 -1.07 -1.33
C LEU A 46 -10.04 -1.24 -1.71
N THR A 47 -9.20 -0.21 -1.54
CA THR A 47 -7.77 -0.29 -1.89
C THR A 47 -7.04 -1.30 -1.01
N ALA A 48 -7.34 -1.37 0.29
CA ALA A 48 -6.74 -2.33 1.19
C ALA A 48 -6.96 -3.78 0.75
N LYS A 49 -8.17 -4.12 0.29
CA LYS A 49 -8.50 -5.46 -0.23
C LYS A 49 -7.79 -5.78 -1.56
N LYS A 50 -7.63 -4.78 -2.43
CA LYS A 50 -6.98 -4.94 -3.74
C LYS A 50 -5.46 -5.05 -3.63
N GLU A 51 -4.86 -4.23 -2.78
CA GLU A 51 -3.41 -4.08 -2.77
C GLU A 51 -2.68 -5.25 -2.12
N LYS A 52 -3.31 -5.94 -1.15
CA LYS A 52 -2.73 -7.08 -0.41
C LYS A 52 -1.25 -6.85 -0.06
N ARG A 53 -0.94 -5.67 0.49
CA ARG A 53 0.44 -5.16 0.62
C ARG A 53 1.36 -6.13 1.35
N LEU A 54 0.88 -6.77 2.41
CA LEU A 54 1.65 -7.76 3.17
C LEU A 54 2.05 -8.96 2.32
N GLU A 55 1.11 -9.54 1.56
CA GLU A 55 1.38 -10.65 0.65
C GLU A 55 2.39 -10.25 -0.45
N LYS A 56 2.24 -9.04 -1.02
CA LYS A 56 3.17 -8.51 -2.02
C LYS A 56 4.60 -8.37 -1.49
N HIS A 57 4.74 -7.98 -0.22
CA HIS A 57 6.05 -7.88 0.45
C HIS A 57 6.54 -9.24 1.00
N GLY A 58 5.85 -10.34 0.69
CA GLY A 58 6.25 -11.69 1.05
C GLY A 58 5.83 -12.12 2.46
N TYR A 59 5.01 -11.34 3.15
CA TYR A 59 4.50 -11.68 4.47
C TYR A 59 3.18 -12.44 4.37
N PHE A 60 3.16 -13.67 4.89
CA PHE A 60 2.01 -14.56 4.91
C PHE A 60 1.70 -15.03 6.34
N ALA A 61 0.50 -15.53 6.58
CA ALA A 61 0.13 -16.23 7.81
C ALA A 61 0.00 -17.73 7.51
N LYS A 62 0.51 -18.59 8.41
CA LYS A 62 0.33 -20.05 8.33
C LYS A 62 -0.50 -20.51 9.52
N LYS A 63 -1.58 -21.26 9.27
CA LYS A 63 -2.43 -21.82 10.34
C LYS A 63 -1.57 -22.61 11.32
N GLY A 64 -1.76 -22.38 12.63
CA GLY A 64 -1.00 -23.05 13.70
C GLY A 64 0.38 -22.46 14.00
N LYS A 65 0.83 -21.40 13.31
CA LYS A 65 2.07 -20.69 13.63
C LYS A 65 1.75 -19.24 13.99
N PHE A 66 2.08 -18.85 15.23
CA PHE A 66 1.95 -17.48 15.70
C PHE A 66 2.99 -16.57 15.02
N GLY A 67 2.58 -15.37 14.60
CA GLY A 67 3.43 -14.40 13.88
C GLY A 67 3.36 -14.50 12.35
N TYR A 68 4.21 -13.71 11.68
CA TYR A 68 4.30 -13.69 10.22
C TYR A 68 5.27 -14.75 9.70
N VAL A 69 4.98 -15.30 8.53
CA VAL A 69 5.87 -16.18 7.76
C VAL A 69 6.31 -15.42 6.52
N LYS A 70 7.60 -15.09 6.45
CA LYS A 70 8.17 -14.51 5.24
C LYS A 70 8.37 -15.63 4.22
N LYS A 71 7.60 -15.63 3.13
CA LYS A 71 7.98 -16.40 1.95
C LYS A 71 9.13 -15.64 1.30
N ASP A 72 10.31 -16.24 1.31
CA ASP A 72 11.36 -15.81 0.41
C ASP A 72 10.83 -15.97 -1.01
N GLY A 73 10.34 -14.87 -1.59
CA GLY A 73 10.17 -14.81 -3.03
C GLY A 73 11.49 -15.26 -3.61
N LYS A 74 11.45 -16.34 -4.40
CA LYS A 74 12.59 -16.99 -5.09
C LYS A 74 13.74 -15.99 -5.11
N ARG A 75 14.83 -16.25 -4.38
CA ARG A 75 16.06 -15.47 -4.49
C ARG A 75 16.14 -15.12 -5.97
N LYS A 76 15.93 -13.84 -6.34
CA LYS A 76 16.47 -13.38 -7.60
C LYS A 76 17.94 -13.54 -7.31
N THR A 77 18.48 -14.71 -7.67
CA THR A 77 19.89 -14.85 -7.91
C THR A 77 20.15 -13.70 -8.83
N VAL A 78 20.64 -12.60 -8.26
CA VAL A 78 21.42 -11.65 -8.99
C VAL A 78 22.46 -12.58 -9.60
N LYS A 79 22.24 -13.00 -10.86
CA LYS A 79 23.31 -13.54 -11.68
C LYS A 79 24.23 -12.34 -11.78
N LYS A 80 25.10 -12.19 -10.78
CA LYS A 80 26.34 -11.46 -10.89
C LYS A 80 27.02 -12.19 -12.03
N THR A 81 26.86 -11.67 -13.24
CA THR A 81 27.67 -12.03 -14.39
C THR A 81 29.10 -11.68 -14.00
N LYS A 82 29.76 -12.64 -13.35
CA LYS A 82 31.21 -12.68 -13.20
C LYS A 82 31.79 -13.01 -14.58
N LYS A 83 32.86 -12.30 -14.93
CA LYS A 83 33.75 -12.46 -16.11
C LYS A 83 33.12 -11.99 -17.43
N ASN A 84 33.74 -11.06 -18.17
CA ASN A 84 35.12 -11.18 -18.65
C ASN A 84 36.00 -9.95 -18.37
N LYS A 85 37.06 -10.17 -17.58
CA LYS A 85 38.34 -9.44 -17.74
C LYS A 85 39.01 -10.02 -18.98
N SER A 86 38.83 -9.43 -20.15
CA SER A 86 39.69 -9.72 -21.30
C SER A 86 40.82 -8.70 -21.32
N SER A 87 41.95 -9.11 -20.77
CA SER A 87 43.26 -8.56 -21.01
C SER A 87 43.61 -8.60 -22.50
N LYS A 88 43.79 -7.44 -23.14
CA LYS A 88 44.61 -7.29 -24.35
C LYS A 88 45.16 -5.86 -24.37
N LYS A 89 46.27 -5.64 -23.66
CA LYS A 89 47.67 -5.68 -24.14
C LYS A 89 48.07 -4.34 -24.78
N ARG A 90 48.94 -3.63 -24.05
CA ARG A 90 49.62 -2.39 -24.40
C ARG A 90 50.42 -2.53 -25.70
N LYS A 91 50.33 -1.54 -26.58
CA LYS A 91 51.34 -1.01 -27.53
C LYS A 91 50.85 0.41 -27.85
N GLY A 92 51.50 1.55 -27.64
CA GLY A 92 52.92 1.87 -27.44
C GLY A 92 53.30 2.95 -28.46
N LYS A 93 53.86 4.07 -27.99
CA LYS A 93 54.54 5.15 -28.75
C LYS A 93 53.57 6.05 -29.56
N GLY A 94 53.72 7.36 -29.68
CA GLY A 94 54.81 8.30 -29.41
C GLY A 94 54.54 9.53 -30.29
N LYS A 95 54.99 10.71 -29.85
CA LYS A 95 54.94 12.03 -30.51
C LYS A 95 54.96 12.00 -32.06
N LYS A 96 54.14 12.87 -32.66
CA LYS A 96 54.55 13.82 -33.69
C LYS A 96 53.66 15.04 -33.64
#